data_AF-A0A936LM08-F1
#
_entry.id   AF-A0A936LM08-F1
#
_cell.length_a   1.000
_cell.length_b   1.000
_cell.length_c   1.000
_cell.angle_alpha   90.00
_cell.angle_beta   90.00
_cell.angle_gamma   90.00
#
_symmetry.space_group_name_H-M   'P 1'
#
loop_
_entity.id
_entity.type
_entity.pdbx_description
1 polymer ?
#
loop_
_entity_poly.entity_id
_entity_poly.type
_entity_poly.pdbx_seq_one_letter_code
_entity_poly.pdbx_strand_id
1 'polypeptide(L)'
;MMATDGDAATRLAARWFARLTKAPPGAMPFEESLPPEPMATLASFAAIALAHGRSLLILVADDEALPELSSALALAIRPLCLVLPAADFAATIALRATLSLLKSRLWRDGEESRTAAWNHQRQRLAACSELWQRAQSWSMPDGDVPPEFAALFPVHVHPLAARAMLAPRHVDITLLYRCDATPELVAATSCLLQVGLHAGSAGTTGLVAHEETSRLLHERAQLTQDIADLELELASVEAELDEFTRDYYARVGRLLAEQDALQAALARRAAERQPADPEVRSAAEARERQAEQSANESRRFNAADADRAPVRPRGDAVKRLFRRIAQQIHPDRANDESDRAWRTQLMIEANHAYRLGDEQSLHRLAAKLEASRETTPGAAATPSLSTAPQLHVERLRARLATIEAELHRLFGSRLYELFVATRHARRQGRDLLAEMAQQLDSSISGLRREIAGR
;
A
#
# COMPACT_ATOMS: atom_id res chain seq x y z
N MET A 1 13.90 14.49 30.06
CA MET A 1 13.97 14.50 28.58
C MET A 1 14.29 13.08 28.14
N MET A 2 13.27 12.21 28.08
CA MET A 2 13.46 10.80 27.71
C MET A 2 13.71 10.75 26.22
N ALA A 3 14.90 10.28 25.81
CA ALA A 3 15.12 9.89 24.43
C ALA A 3 14.09 8.80 24.11
N THR A 4 13.23 9.04 23.12
CA THR A 4 12.19 8.09 22.71
C THR A 4 12.83 6.76 22.31
N ASP A 5 12.35 5.64 22.83
CA ASP A 5 12.96 4.30 22.71
C ASP A 5 13.35 3.88 21.28
N GLY A 6 12.61 4.33 20.25
CA GLY A 6 12.95 4.10 18.84
C GLY A 6 14.32 4.67 18.38
N ASP A 7 14.86 5.64 19.10
CA ASP A 7 16.18 6.22 18.84
C ASP A 7 17.32 5.26 19.27
N ALA A 8 17.08 4.42 20.29
CA ALA A 8 18.06 3.42 20.73
C ALA A 8 18.20 2.27 19.72
N ALA A 9 17.07 1.72 19.24
CA ALA A 9 17.05 0.69 18.19
C ALA A 9 17.72 1.19 16.90
N THR A 10 17.44 2.42 16.49
CA THR A 10 18.03 3.05 15.30
C THR A 10 19.55 3.19 15.41
N ARG A 11 20.05 3.68 16.56
CA ARG A 11 21.50 3.79 16.82
C ARG A 11 22.20 2.43 16.81
N LEU A 12 21.58 1.41 17.40
CA LEU A 12 22.12 0.07 17.43
C LEU A 12 22.23 -0.52 16.01
N ALA A 13 21.17 -0.41 15.22
CA ALA A 13 21.16 -0.84 13.83
C ALA A 13 22.25 -0.13 12.99
N ALA A 14 22.43 1.18 13.19
CA ALA A 14 23.49 1.93 12.52
C ALA A 14 24.89 1.44 12.89
N ARG A 15 25.11 1.08 14.15
CA ARG A 15 26.37 0.50 14.61
C ARG A 15 26.65 -0.85 13.97
N TRP A 16 25.65 -1.73 13.90
CA TRP A 16 25.76 -3.02 13.22
C TRP A 16 26.11 -2.83 11.73
N PHE A 17 25.41 -1.91 11.04
CA PHE A 17 25.66 -1.64 9.62
C PHE A 17 27.06 -1.06 9.36
N ALA A 18 27.52 -0.13 10.20
CA ALA A 18 28.87 0.45 10.11
C ALA A 18 29.97 -0.58 10.37
N ARG A 19 29.70 -1.61 11.19
CA ARG A 19 30.63 -2.71 11.44
C ARG A 19 30.71 -3.65 10.24
N LEU A 20 29.55 -4.02 9.67
CA LEU A 20 29.47 -4.92 8.50
C LEU A 20 30.13 -4.32 7.26
N THR A 21 29.90 -3.03 7.00
CA THR A 21 30.47 -2.34 5.82
C THR A 21 32.00 -2.20 5.86
N LYS A 22 32.63 -2.36 7.02
CA LYS A 22 34.10 -2.36 7.17
C LYS A 22 34.72 -3.76 7.04
N ALA A 23 33.90 -4.81 7.02
CA ALA A 23 34.39 -6.18 6.98
C ALA A 23 34.84 -6.57 5.57
N PRO A 24 35.94 -7.33 5.43
CA PRO A 24 36.29 -7.91 4.13
C PRO A 24 35.23 -8.94 3.69
N PRO A 25 35.03 -9.15 2.37
CA PRO A 25 34.15 -10.21 1.87
C PRO A 25 34.58 -11.57 2.41
N GLY A 26 33.63 -12.37 2.91
CA GLY A 26 33.92 -13.69 3.50
C GLY A 26 34.45 -13.67 4.93
N ALA A 27 34.33 -12.54 5.64
CA ALA A 27 34.59 -12.48 7.08
C ALA A 27 33.68 -13.46 7.86
N MET A 28 34.17 -13.92 9.02
CA MET A 28 33.37 -14.72 9.95
C MET A 28 32.06 -14.00 10.31
N PRO A 29 30.99 -14.75 10.62
CA PRO A 29 29.71 -14.16 11.01
C PRO A 29 29.89 -13.19 12.17
N PHE A 30 29.29 -12.01 12.06
CA PHE A 30 29.22 -11.09 13.19
C PHE A 30 28.13 -11.56 14.14
N GLU A 31 28.50 -11.98 15.34
CA GLU A 31 27.55 -12.38 16.37
C GLU A 31 27.20 -11.21 17.29
N GLU A 32 25.90 -11.01 17.52
CA GLU A 32 25.35 -9.99 18.41
C GLU A 32 24.30 -10.63 19.33
N SER A 33 24.25 -10.18 20.58
CA SER A 33 23.22 -10.59 21.53
C SER A 33 21.85 -10.06 21.13
N LEU A 34 20.78 -10.72 21.60
CA LEU A 34 19.42 -10.25 21.39
C LEU A 34 19.25 -8.82 21.98
N PRO A 35 18.88 -7.83 21.16
CA PRO A 35 18.63 -6.47 21.66
C PRO A 35 17.31 -6.40 22.45
N PRO A 36 17.10 -5.35 23.27
CA PRO A 36 15.87 -5.19 24.05
C PRO A 36 14.62 -5.05 23.16
N GLU A 37 14.75 -4.38 22.02
CA GLU A 37 13.69 -4.23 21.01
C GLU A 37 14.13 -4.88 19.69
N PRO A 38 14.00 -6.20 19.55
CA PRO A 38 14.52 -6.92 18.38
C PRO A 38 13.83 -6.47 17.09
N MET A 39 12.50 -6.44 17.04
CA MET A 39 11.79 -6.09 15.81
C MET A 39 12.05 -4.65 15.36
N ALA A 40 12.08 -3.70 16.29
CA ALA A 40 12.41 -2.30 15.99
C ALA A 40 13.85 -2.14 15.47
N THR A 41 14.80 -2.89 16.03
CA THR A 41 16.21 -2.86 15.59
C THR A 41 16.36 -3.47 14.20
N LEU A 42 15.72 -4.62 13.93
CA LEU A 42 15.73 -5.26 12.61
C LEU A 42 15.08 -4.38 11.54
N ALA A 43 13.94 -3.77 11.85
CA ALA A 43 13.25 -2.84 10.94
C ALA A 43 14.11 -1.59 10.65
N SER A 44 14.78 -1.05 11.66
CA SER A 44 15.72 0.07 11.50
C SER A 44 16.92 -0.33 10.64
N PHE A 45 17.43 -1.55 10.82
CA PHE A 45 18.52 -2.08 10.02
C PHE A 45 18.14 -2.22 8.54
N ALA A 46 16.94 -2.71 8.25
CA ALA A 46 16.39 -2.76 6.89
C ALA A 46 16.28 -1.37 6.25
N ALA A 47 15.83 -0.36 7.02
CA ALA A 47 15.77 1.02 6.55
C ALA A 47 17.16 1.57 6.17
N ILE A 48 18.17 1.29 6.98
CA ILE A 48 19.56 1.72 6.75
C ILE A 48 20.13 1.03 5.51
N ALA A 49 19.93 -0.28 5.36
CA ALA A 49 20.38 -1.03 4.18
C ALA A 49 19.77 -0.45 2.89
N LEU A 50 18.46 -0.17 2.89
CA LEU A 50 17.75 0.42 1.76
C LEU A 50 18.27 1.81 1.40
N ALA A 51 18.51 2.65 2.40
CA ALA A 51 19.04 4.00 2.18
C ALA A 51 20.41 3.97 1.47
N HIS A 52 21.22 2.93 1.72
CA HIS A 52 22.52 2.70 1.07
C HIS A 52 22.45 1.84 -0.20
N GLY A 53 21.26 1.45 -0.65
CA GLY A 53 21.09 0.64 -1.85
C GLY A 53 21.59 -0.81 -1.72
N ARG A 54 21.74 -1.32 -0.49
CA ARG A 54 22.17 -2.68 -0.20
C ARG A 54 20.98 -3.62 -0.13
N SER A 55 21.10 -4.79 -0.76
CA SER A 55 20.12 -5.87 -0.64
C SER A 55 20.26 -6.59 0.70
N LEU A 56 19.13 -6.93 1.32
CA LEU A 56 19.09 -7.54 2.66
C LEU A 56 18.21 -8.78 2.65
N LEU A 57 18.72 -9.86 3.24
CA LEU A 57 17.95 -11.07 3.53
C LEU A 57 17.90 -11.27 5.04
N ILE A 58 16.71 -11.24 5.62
CA ILE A 58 16.46 -11.56 7.02
C ILE A 58 15.86 -12.97 7.09
N LEU A 59 16.58 -13.89 7.73
CA LEU A 59 16.11 -15.24 8.01
C LEU A 59 15.68 -15.34 9.47
N VAL A 60 14.45 -15.78 9.68
CA VAL A 60 13.87 -16.06 10.99
C VAL A 60 13.72 -17.57 11.20
N ALA A 61 13.56 -18.00 12.46
CA ALA A 61 13.47 -19.43 12.77
C ALA A 61 12.21 -20.06 12.16
N ASP A 62 11.09 -19.37 12.30
CA ASP A 62 9.75 -19.80 11.90
C ASP A 62 8.87 -18.57 11.55
N ASP A 63 7.59 -18.81 11.26
CA ASP A 63 6.63 -17.75 10.92
C ASP A 63 6.26 -16.84 12.11
N GLU A 64 6.64 -17.17 13.36
CA GLU A 64 6.20 -16.46 14.58
C GLU A 64 6.61 -14.99 14.56
N ALA A 65 7.84 -14.70 14.14
CA ALA A 65 8.41 -13.36 14.15
C ALA A 65 7.94 -12.46 12.98
N LEU A 66 7.34 -13.04 11.92
CA LEU A 66 7.04 -12.31 10.69
C LEU A 66 5.99 -11.19 10.87
N PRO A 67 4.85 -11.41 11.56
CA PRO A 67 3.84 -10.37 11.69
C PRO A 67 4.34 -9.17 12.49
N GLU A 68 5.10 -9.42 13.57
CA GLU A 68 5.66 -8.36 14.41
C GLU A 68 6.75 -7.57 13.66
N LEU A 69 7.62 -8.26 12.93
CA LEU A 69 8.63 -7.63 12.08
C LEU A 69 7.99 -6.79 10.96
N SER A 70 6.96 -7.32 10.30
CA SER A 70 6.19 -6.62 9.26
C SER A 70 5.51 -5.36 9.79
N SER A 71 5.01 -5.41 11.02
CA SER A 71 4.44 -4.25 11.72
C SER A 71 5.50 -3.20 12.06
N ALA A 72 6.68 -3.64 12.52
CA ALA A 72 7.79 -2.77 12.92
C ALA A 72 8.44 -2.03 11.73
N LEU A 73 8.36 -2.57 10.51
CA LEU A 73 8.84 -1.90 9.30
C LEU A 73 8.13 -0.55 9.11
N ALA A 74 8.93 0.50 8.89
CA ALA A 74 8.40 1.83 8.65
C ALA A 74 7.54 1.86 7.38
N LEU A 75 6.39 2.55 7.46
CA LEU A 75 5.41 2.64 6.35
C LEU A 75 6.04 3.08 5.03
N ALA A 76 7.02 3.98 5.09
CA ALA A 76 7.70 4.53 3.92
C ALA A 76 8.51 3.47 3.14
N ILE A 77 8.99 2.41 3.80
CA ILE A 77 9.83 1.36 3.19
C ILE A 77 9.14 -0.01 3.14
N ARG A 78 8.01 -0.20 3.83
CA ARG A 78 7.24 -1.46 3.84
C ARG A 78 6.98 -2.05 2.44
N PRO A 79 6.67 -1.26 1.39
CA PRO A 79 6.51 -1.78 0.03
C PRO A 79 7.81 -2.30 -0.64
N LEU A 80 8.97 -1.97 -0.07
CA LEU A 80 10.30 -2.42 -0.53
C LEU A 80 10.74 -3.72 0.18
N CYS A 81 10.00 -4.16 1.18
CA CYS A 81 10.30 -5.32 2.00
C CYS A 81 9.31 -6.43 1.71
N LEU A 82 9.80 -7.52 1.13
CA LEU A 82 9.02 -8.71 0.85
C LEU A 82 9.08 -9.66 2.05
N VAL A 83 7.97 -9.74 2.79
CA VAL A 83 7.81 -10.64 3.94
C VAL A 83 7.00 -11.84 3.50
N LEU A 84 7.59 -13.03 3.51
CA LEU A 84 6.96 -14.26 3.02
C LEU A 84 6.92 -15.32 4.12
N PRO A 85 5.73 -15.82 4.49
CA PRO A 85 5.61 -17.00 5.35
C PRO A 85 6.06 -18.27 4.64
N ALA A 86 6.29 -19.34 5.41
CA ALA A 86 6.72 -20.63 4.85
C ALA A 86 5.65 -21.34 4.01
N ALA A 87 4.37 -21.08 4.27
CA ALA A 87 3.28 -21.69 3.51
C ALA A 87 3.13 -21.06 2.11
N ASP A 88 3.27 -21.87 1.06
CA ASP A 88 3.24 -21.43 -0.34
C ASP A 88 2.07 -20.50 -0.66
N PHE A 89 0.85 -20.90 -0.29
CA PHE A 89 -0.35 -20.11 -0.54
C PHE A 89 -0.34 -18.75 0.16
N ALA A 90 0.13 -18.70 1.42
CA ALA A 90 0.24 -17.47 2.18
C ALA A 90 1.37 -16.58 1.64
N ALA A 91 2.45 -17.18 1.13
CA ALA A 91 3.53 -16.46 0.44
C ALA A 91 3.03 -15.82 -0.87
N THR A 92 2.22 -16.53 -1.66
CA THR A 92 1.56 -15.99 -2.86
C THR A 92 0.75 -14.75 -2.54
N ILE A 93 -0.04 -14.82 -1.49
CA ILE A 93 -0.85 -13.71 -1.00
C ILE A 93 0.02 -12.53 -0.57
N ALA A 94 1.01 -12.76 0.29
CA ALA A 94 1.86 -11.70 0.81
C ALA A 94 2.66 -11.00 -0.32
N LEU A 95 3.06 -11.76 -1.35
CA LEU A 95 3.68 -11.20 -2.55
C LEU A 95 2.71 -10.31 -3.34
N ARG A 96 1.48 -10.75 -3.63
CA ARG A 96 0.49 -9.93 -4.35
C ARG A 96 0.14 -8.66 -3.59
N ALA A 97 -0.04 -8.76 -2.28
CA ALA A 97 -0.26 -7.61 -1.41
C ALA A 97 0.91 -6.63 -1.51
N THR A 98 2.15 -7.11 -1.36
CA THR A 98 3.35 -6.26 -1.41
C THR A 98 3.56 -5.66 -2.81
N LEU A 99 3.27 -6.38 -3.89
CA LEU A 99 3.28 -5.84 -5.26
C LEU A 99 2.24 -4.73 -5.45
N SER A 100 1.03 -4.90 -4.91
CA SER A 100 -0.02 -3.88 -4.93
C SER A 100 0.40 -2.62 -4.16
N LEU A 101 1.00 -2.78 -2.98
CA LEU A 101 1.59 -1.68 -2.20
C LEU A 101 2.70 -0.96 -2.98
N LEU A 102 3.61 -1.70 -3.60
CA LEU A 102 4.72 -1.16 -4.38
C LEU A 102 4.21 -0.38 -5.59
N LYS A 103 3.28 -0.96 -6.36
CA LYS A 103 2.64 -0.32 -7.52
C LYS A 103 1.96 0.99 -7.11
N SER A 104 1.18 0.97 -6.03
CA SER A 104 0.51 2.16 -5.49
C SER A 104 1.51 3.29 -5.19
N ARG A 105 2.61 2.95 -4.51
CA ARG A 105 3.56 3.94 -3.95
C ARG A 105 4.57 4.49 -4.95
N LEU A 106 4.91 3.76 -6.02
CA LEU A 106 5.86 4.21 -7.06
C LEU A 106 5.44 5.53 -7.73
N TRP A 107 4.14 5.77 -7.87
CA TRP A 107 3.57 6.92 -8.57
C TRP A 107 3.19 8.08 -7.64
N ARG A 108 3.44 7.97 -6.33
CA ARG A 108 3.11 9.04 -5.36
C ARG A 108 4.21 10.09 -5.24
N ASP A 109 3.80 11.35 -5.05
CA ASP A 109 4.65 12.54 -4.89
C ASP A 109 4.81 12.97 -3.42
N GLY A 110 5.00 12.01 -2.52
CA GLY A 110 5.35 12.29 -1.11
C GLY A 110 6.83 12.66 -0.94
N GLU A 111 7.18 13.30 0.18
CA GLU A 111 8.60 13.41 0.60
C GLU A 111 9.24 12.02 0.76
N GLU A 112 8.47 11.04 1.24
CA GLU A 112 8.90 9.63 1.39
C GLU A 112 9.40 9.01 0.08
N SER A 113 8.74 9.29 -1.06
CA SER A 113 9.08 8.71 -2.36
C SER A 113 10.31 9.36 -3.02
N ARG A 114 10.84 10.44 -2.43
CA ARG A 114 12.07 11.15 -2.84
C ARG A 114 13.32 10.71 -2.06
N THR A 115 13.19 9.75 -1.15
CA THR A 115 14.33 9.20 -0.40
C THR A 115 15.26 8.37 -1.29
N ALA A 116 16.51 8.18 -0.84
CA ALA A 116 17.52 7.37 -1.55
C ALA A 116 17.03 5.93 -1.80
N ALA A 117 16.33 5.33 -0.84
CA ALA A 117 15.75 3.99 -0.96
C ALA A 117 14.82 3.87 -2.19
N TRP A 118 13.91 4.84 -2.38
CA TRP A 118 12.99 4.85 -3.52
C TRP A 118 13.68 5.17 -4.85
N ASN A 119 14.76 5.96 -4.84
CA ASN A 119 15.60 6.17 -6.02
C ASN A 119 16.27 4.87 -6.46
N HIS A 120 16.91 4.15 -5.53
CA HIS A 120 17.50 2.83 -5.81
C HIS A 120 16.44 1.84 -6.29
N GLN A 121 15.25 1.84 -5.70
CA GLN A 121 14.17 0.96 -6.13
C GLN A 121 13.73 1.25 -7.57
N ARG A 122 13.58 2.53 -7.95
CA ARG A 122 13.24 2.89 -9.33
C ARG A 122 14.31 2.42 -10.32
N GLN A 123 15.58 2.56 -9.97
CA GLN A 123 16.69 2.06 -10.78
C GLN A 123 16.64 0.53 -10.92
N ARG A 124 16.36 -0.19 -9.82
CA ARG A 124 16.17 -1.65 -9.84
C ARG A 124 15.02 -2.07 -10.76
N LEU A 125 13.86 -1.44 -10.64
CA LEU A 125 12.71 -1.77 -11.48
C LEU A 125 12.94 -1.43 -12.96
N ALA A 126 13.71 -0.37 -13.24
CA ALA A 126 14.13 -0.06 -14.60
C ALA A 126 15.10 -1.13 -15.16
N ALA A 127 16.02 -1.63 -14.35
CA ALA A 127 16.92 -2.73 -14.74
C ALA A 127 16.17 -4.07 -14.95
N CYS A 128 15.05 -4.27 -14.25
CA CYS A 128 14.21 -5.45 -14.33
C CYS A 128 12.85 -5.15 -15.02
N SER A 129 12.82 -4.31 -16.06
CA SER A 129 11.57 -3.77 -16.62
C SER A 129 10.60 -4.83 -17.14
N GLU A 130 11.10 -5.86 -17.83
CA GLU A 130 10.26 -6.96 -18.33
C GLU A 130 9.63 -7.77 -17.18
N LEU A 131 10.43 -8.05 -16.15
CA LEU A 131 9.98 -8.74 -14.95
C LEU A 131 8.92 -7.91 -14.21
N TRP A 132 9.13 -6.60 -14.11
CA TRP A 132 8.18 -5.66 -13.51
C TRP A 132 6.87 -5.59 -14.29
N GLN A 133 6.91 -5.60 -15.62
CA GLN A 133 5.71 -5.64 -16.46
C GLN A 133 4.91 -6.93 -16.24
N ARG A 134 5.60 -8.08 -16.23
CA ARG A 134 4.98 -9.39 -15.94
C ARG A 134 4.34 -9.42 -14.54
N ALA A 135 5.04 -8.93 -13.52
CA ALA A 135 4.52 -8.89 -12.15
C ALA A 135 3.26 -8.03 -12.02
N GLN A 136 3.18 -6.91 -12.75
CA GLN A 136 1.99 -6.06 -12.78
C GLN A 136 0.78 -6.72 -13.46
N SER A 137 1.01 -7.60 -14.44
CA SER A 137 -0.06 -8.38 -15.09
C SER A 137 -0.48 -9.62 -14.29
N TRP A 138 0.37 -10.09 -13.39
CA TRP A 138 0.15 -11.32 -12.62
C TRP A 138 -0.78 -11.14 -11.41
N SER A 139 -1.17 -9.92 -11.02
CA SER A 139 -1.96 -9.65 -9.80
C SER A 139 -3.40 -10.20 -9.77
N MET A 140 -3.67 -11.31 -10.47
CA MET A 140 -4.89 -12.09 -10.53
C MET A 140 -4.76 -13.42 -9.75
N PRO A 141 -5.87 -14.10 -9.41
CA PRO A 141 -5.87 -15.17 -8.40
C PRO A 141 -5.22 -16.49 -8.81
N ASP A 142 -4.97 -16.73 -10.10
CA ASP A 142 -4.64 -18.06 -10.62
C ASP A 142 -3.16 -18.18 -11.01
N GLY A 143 -2.40 -18.96 -10.24
CA GLY A 143 -1.06 -19.42 -10.59
C GLY A 143 -0.09 -19.44 -9.42
N ASP A 144 0.91 -20.33 -9.51
CA ASP A 144 2.04 -20.36 -8.58
C ASP A 144 2.85 -19.07 -8.70
N VAL A 145 3.49 -18.67 -7.60
CA VAL A 145 4.40 -17.52 -7.57
C VAL A 145 5.58 -17.79 -8.49
N PRO A 146 5.81 -16.94 -9.51
CA PRO A 146 7.08 -16.98 -10.23
C PRO A 146 8.19 -16.57 -9.27
N PRO A 147 9.14 -17.45 -8.91
CA PRO A 147 10.19 -17.15 -7.92
C PRO A 147 11.05 -15.96 -8.35
N GLU A 148 11.11 -15.67 -9.65
CA GLU A 148 11.78 -14.49 -10.17
C GLU A 148 11.23 -13.16 -9.65
N PHE A 149 9.94 -13.08 -9.26
CA PHE A 149 9.35 -11.82 -8.75
C PHE A 149 9.97 -11.36 -7.44
N ALA A 150 10.56 -12.28 -6.67
CA ALA A 150 11.35 -11.92 -5.49
C ALA A 150 12.45 -10.91 -5.85
N ALA A 151 13.10 -11.03 -7.01
CA ALA A 151 14.20 -10.14 -7.42
C ALA A 151 13.80 -8.65 -7.54
N LEU A 152 12.50 -8.36 -7.65
CA LEU A 152 11.99 -6.99 -7.66
C LEU A 152 12.17 -6.28 -6.31
N PHE A 153 12.39 -7.01 -5.23
CA PHE A 153 12.44 -6.48 -3.87
C PHE A 153 13.86 -6.45 -3.30
N PRO A 154 14.28 -5.33 -2.68
CA PRO A 154 15.60 -5.18 -2.08
C PRO A 154 15.74 -5.84 -0.72
N VAL A 155 14.65 -5.99 0.03
CA VAL A 155 14.65 -6.67 1.32
C VAL A 155 13.75 -7.89 1.25
N HIS A 156 14.27 -9.02 1.71
CA HIS A 156 13.56 -10.28 1.86
C HIS A 156 13.51 -10.67 3.33
N VAL A 157 12.35 -11.11 3.80
CA VAL A 157 12.16 -11.64 5.14
C VAL A 157 11.36 -12.93 5.02
N HIS A 158 11.94 -14.06 5.42
CA HIS A 158 11.24 -15.34 5.42
C HIS A 158 11.87 -16.34 6.40
N PRO A 159 11.16 -17.41 6.78
CA PRO A 159 11.73 -18.45 7.63
C PRO A 159 12.85 -19.22 6.94
N LEU A 160 13.72 -19.83 7.74
CA LEU A 160 14.82 -20.66 7.24
C LEU A 160 14.32 -21.82 6.37
N ALA A 161 13.20 -22.45 6.76
CA ALA A 161 12.58 -23.55 6.02
C ALA A 161 12.17 -23.18 4.58
N ALA A 162 11.84 -21.91 4.33
CA ALA A 162 11.38 -21.44 3.02
C ALA A 162 12.53 -20.96 2.10
N ARG A 163 13.78 -20.99 2.59
CA ARG A 163 14.94 -20.43 1.89
C ARG A 163 15.18 -21.05 0.52
N ALA A 164 15.08 -22.37 0.40
CA ALA A 164 15.37 -23.06 -0.85
C ALA A 164 14.47 -22.60 -2.01
N MET A 165 13.25 -22.16 -1.69
CA MET A 165 12.27 -21.71 -2.67
C MET A 165 12.32 -20.19 -2.91
N LEU A 166 12.63 -19.41 -1.87
CA LEU A 166 12.39 -17.95 -1.86
C LEU A 166 13.65 -17.08 -1.83
N ALA A 167 14.84 -17.67 -1.65
CA ALA A 167 16.06 -16.89 -1.46
C ALA A 167 16.58 -16.29 -2.79
N PRO A 168 16.97 -15.00 -2.80
CA PRO A 168 17.64 -14.41 -3.95
C PRO A 168 18.99 -15.09 -4.19
N ARG A 169 19.41 -15.16 -5.47
CA ARG A 169 20.70 -15.75 -5.85
C ARG A 169 21.92 -14.99 -5.31
N HIS A 170 21.80 -13.68 -5.10
CA HIS A 170 22.86 -12.84 -4.57
C HIS A 170 22.26 -11.78 -3.64
N VAL A 171 22.82 -11.66 -2.43
CA VAL A 171 22.41 -10.67 -1.42
C VAL A 171 23.66 -10.07 -0.79
N ASP A 172 23.64 -8.76 -0.59
CA ASP A 172 24.76 -8.03 0.01
C ASP A 172 24.93 -8.34 1.50
N ILE A 173 23.82 -8.47 2.22
CA ILE A 173 23.78 -8.69 3.66
C ILE A 173 22.77 -9.77 4.00
N THR A 174 23.19 -10.78 4.77
CA THR A 174 22.30 -11.75 5.38
C THR A 174 22.26 -11.52 6.89
N LEU A 175 21.05 -11.45 7.46
CA LEU A 175 20.80 -11.33 8.90
C LEU A 175 20.04 -12.57 9.37
N LEU A 176 20.60 -13.29 10.34
CA LEU A 176 19.97 -14.43 11.00
C LEU A 176 19.39 -13.98 12.34
N TYR A 177 18.09 -14.14 12.53
CA TYR A 177 17.41 -13.82 13.78
C TYR A 177 16.98 -15.09 14.50
N ARG A 178 17.61 -15.39 15.64
CA ARG A 178 17.40 -16.63 16.41
C ARG A 178 17.54 -17.89 15.55
N CYS A 179 18.48 -17.86 14.61
CA CYS A 179 18.86 -18.96 13.72
C CYS A 179 20.37 -19.16 13.76
N ASP A 180 20.80 -20.40 13.55
CA ASP A 180 22.21 -20.74 13.44
C ASP A 180 22.73 -20.53 12.02
N ALA A 181 23.97 -20.04 11.91
CA ALA A 181 24.66 -19.91 10.63
C ALA A 181 25.09 -21.29 10.10
N THR A 182 24.46 -21.74 9.01
CA THR A 182 24.92 -22.94 8.30
C THR A 182 26.11 -22.62 7.40
N PRO A 183 27.02 -23.56 7.11
CA PRO A 183 28.16 -23.32 6.22
C PRO A 183 27.75 -22.82 4.82
N GLU A 184 26.62 -23.31 4.31
CA GLU A 184 26.03 -22.85 3.04
C GLU A 184 25.60 -21.38 3.08
N LEU A 185 25.06 -20.92 4.22
CA LEU A 185 24.68 -19.52 4.42
C LEU A 185 25.91 -18.61 4.43
N VAL A 186 26.97 -19.04 5.11
CA VAL A 186 28.24 -18.31 5.19
C VAL A 186 28.88 -18.20 3.81
N ALA A 187 28.85 -19.27 3.00
CA ALA A 187 29.43 -19.28 1.66
C ALA A 187 28.64 -18.44 0.63
N ALA A 188 27.33 -18.28 0.81
CA ALA A 188 26.44 -17.65 -0.16
C ALA A 188 26.26 -16.13 0.01
N THR A 189 26.86 -15.51 1.03
CA THR A 189 26.67 -14.09 1.34
C THR A 189 27.98 -13.33 1.44
N SER A 190 27.94 -12.03 1.13
CA SER A 190 29.09 -11.15 1.29
C SER A 190 29.34 -10.80 2.77
N CYS A 191 28.28 -10.69 3.56
CA CYS A 191 28.32 -10.29 4.97
C CYS A 191 27.20 -11.01 5.74
N LEU A 192 27.54 -11.64 6.87
CA LEU A 192 26.59 -12.34 7.74
C LEU A 192 26.55 -11.69 9.14
N LEU A 193 25.34 -11.39 9.61
CA LEU A 193 25.05 -10.95 10.98
C LEU A 193 24.12 -11.95 11.65
N GLN A 194 24.49 -12.46 12.81
CA GLN A 194 23.68 -13.37 13.62
C GLN A 194 23.25 -12.67 14.91
N VAL A 195 21.94 -12.62 15.15
CA VAL A 195 21.31 -11.93 16.29
C VAL A 195 20.53 -12.93 17.12
N GLY A 196 21.05 -13.23 18.31
CA GLY A 196 20.49 -14.23 19.22
C GLY A 196 20.71 -15.68 18.77
N LEU A 197 20.71 -16.60 19.74
CA LEU A 197 20.87 -18.05 19.50
C LEU A 197 19.49 -18.74 19.45
N HIS A 198 19.38 -19.79 18.64
CA HIS A 198 18.23 -20.68 18.68
C HIS A 198 18.37 -21.60 19.91
N ALA A 199 17.47 -21.51 20.88
CA ALA A 199 17.39 -22.49 21.95
C ALA A 199 16.69 -23.74 21.39
N GLY A 200 17.45 -24.80 21.10
CA GLY A 200 16.95 -26.02 20.45
C GLY A 200 15.66 -26.55 21.06
N SER A 201 14.67 -26.86 20.21
CA SER A 201 13.38 -27.37 20.67
C SER A 201 13.51 -28.82 21.17
N ALA A 202 13.07 -29.04 22.41
CA ALA A 202 12.90 -30.37 22.99
C ALA A 202 11.43 -30.79 22.90
N GLY A 203 11.18 -32.01 22.41
CA GLY A 203 9.99 -32.81 22.79
C GLY A 203 9.00 -33.14 21.68
N THR A 204 9.18 -34.30 21.06
CA THR A 204 8.31 -34.93 20.04
C THR A 204 7.27 -35.87 20.64
N THR A 205 5.96 -35.61 20.44
CA THR A 205 4.82 -36.57 20.22
C THR A 205 3.40 -36.00 20.47
N GLY A 206 3.23 -34.67 20.55
CA GLY A 206 1.91 -33.99 20.45
C GLY A 206 1.84 -32.92 19.34
N LEU A 207 2.87 -32.85 18.48
CA LEU A 207 3.18 -31.67 17.66
C LEU A 207 2.20 -31.39 16.53
N VAL A 208 1.74 -32.37 15.76
CA VAL A 208 1.14 -32.09 14.44
C VAL A 208 -0.13 -31.22 14.50
N ALA A 209 -1.03 -31.46 15.48
CA ALA A 209 -2.24 -30.65 15.64
C ALA A 209 -1.96 -29.27 16.27
N HIS A 210 -0.98 -29.20 17.18
CA HIS A 210 -0.52 -27.96 17.76
C HIS A 210 0.24 -27.10 16.73
N GLU A 211 0.97 -27.73 15.83
CA GLU A 211 1.74 -27.15 14.74
C GLU A 211 0.83 -26.58 13.64
N GLU A 212 -0.20 -27.31 13.21
CA GLU A 212 -1.18 -26.78 12.25
C GLU A 212 -2.00 -25.63 12.84
N THR A 213 -2.40 -25.72 14.11
CA THR A 213 -3.08 -24.60 14.79
C THR A 213 -2.18 -23.37 14.89
N SER A 214 -0.90 -23.57 15.26
CA SER A 214 0.08 -22.48 15.35
C SER A 214 0.35 -21.85 13.99
N ARG A 215 0.48 -22.67 12.94
CA ARG A 215 0.62 -22.22 11.55
C ARG A 215 -0.56 -21.35 11.12
N LEU A 216 -1.80 -21.78 11.35
CA LEU A 216 -2.99 -20.99 11.03
C LEU A 216 -3.08 -19.69 11.83
N LEU A 217 -2.62 -19.69 13.08
CA LEU A 217 -2.55 -18.48 13.90
C LEU A 217 -1.51 -17.48 13.37
N HIS A 218 -0.34 -17.94 12.94
CA HIS A 218 0.68 -17.10 12.30
C HIS A 218 0.20 -16.56 10.95
N GLU A 219 -0.41 -17.42 10.11
CA GLU A 219 -1.01 -16.99 8.85
C GLU A 219 -2.08 -15.92 9.08
N ARG A 220 -2.97 -16.13 10.05
CA ARG A 220 -4.00 -15.15 10.42
C ARG A 220 -3.39 -13.80 10.83
N ALA A 221 -2.32 -13.83 11.62
CA ALA A 221 -1.64 -12.61 12.06
C ALA A 221 -0.99 -11.87 10.88
N GLN A 222 -0.33 -12.60 9.98
CA GLN A 222 0.26 -12.05 8.76
C GLN A 222 -0.81 -11.44 7.83
N LEU A 223 -1.89 -12.18 7.55
CA LEU A 223 -3.00 -11.67 6.73
C LEU A 223 -3.66 -10.43 7.34
N THR A 224 -3.82 -10.40 8.66
CA THR A 224 -4.34 -9.20 9.36
C THR A 224 -3.43 -7.99 9.12
N GLN A 225 -2.11 -8.19 9.15
CA GLN A 225 -1.14 -7.15 8.90
C GLN A 225 -1.20 -6.65 7.45
N ASP A 226 -1.27 -7.57 6.49
CA ASP A 226 -1.31 -7.23 5.06
C ASP A 226 -2.62 -6.53 4.68
N ILE A 227 -3.76 -6.95 5.26
CA ILE A 227 -5.04 -6.27 5.08
C ILE A 227 -4.97 -4.85 5.64
N ALA A 228 -4.45 -4.64 6.85
CA ALA A 228 -4.36 -3.30 7.41
C ALA A 228 -3.46 -2.36 6.59
N ASP A 229 -2.37 -2.90 6.01
CA ASP A 229 -1.51 -2.15 5.10
C ASP A 229 -2.26 -1.75 3.82
N LEU A 230 -3.01 -2.68 3.22
CA LEU A 230 -3.78 -2.42 2.01
C LEU A 230 -5.01 -1.54 2.23
N GLU A 231 -5.70 -1.65 3.36
CA GLU A 231 -6.79 -0.74 3.75
C GLU A 231 -6.27 0.70 3.90
N LEU A 232 -5.13 0.86 4.56
CA LEU A 232 -4.47 2.17 4.66
C LEU A 232 -4.13 2.70 3.27
N GLU A 233 -3.59 1.85 2.38
CA GLU A 233 -3.28 2.26 1.02
C GLU A 233 -4.52 2.64 0.22
N LEU A 234 -5.58 1.84 0.25
CA LEU A 234 -6.85 2.11 -0.42
C LEU A 234 -7.43 3.44 0.04
N ALA A 235 -7.58 3.64 1.35
CA ALA A 235 -8.11 4.88 1.90
C ALA A 235 -7.20 6.11 1.63
N SER A 236 -5.91 5.87 1.36
CA SER A 236 -4.97 6.92 0.91
C SER A 236 -5.19 7.25 -0.57
N VAL A 237 -5.26 6.24 -1.46
CA VAL A 237 -5.53 6.44 -2.88
C VAL A 237 -6.86 7.14 -3.09
N GLU A 238 -7.94 6.67 -2.44
CA GLU A 238 -9.27 7.26 -2.57
C GLU A 238 -9.28 8.73 -2.18
N ALA A 239 -8.56 9.09 -1.13
CA ALA A 239 -8.50 10.47 -0.71
C ALA A 239 -7.67 11.38 -1.62
N GLU A 240 -6.54 10.88 -2.10
CA GLU A 240 -5.72 11.61 -3.07
C GLU A 240 -6.51 11.82 -4.38
N LEU A 241 -7.27 10.81 -4.80
CA LEU A 241 -8.18 10.92 -5.94
C LEU A 241 -9.34 11.88 -5.65
N ASP A 242 -9.96 11.85 -4.48
CA ASP A 242 -11.00 12.80 -4.10
C ASP A 242 -10.50 14.25 -4.14
N GLU A 243 -9.29 14.50 -3.64
CA GLU A 243 -8.64 15.81 -3.72
C GLU A 243 -8.34 16.22 -5.16
N PHE A 244 -7.75 15.33 -5.95
CA PHE A 244 -7.47 15.58 -7.35
C PHE A 244 -8.74 15.83 -8.17
N THR A 245 -9.80 15.07 -7.91
CA THR A 245 -11.10 15.19 -8.59
C THR A 245 -11.68 16.58 -8.37
N ARG A 246 -11.57 17.11 -7.15
CA ARG A 246 -12.01 18.47 -6.84
C ARG A 246 -11.21 19.52 -7.59
N ASP A 247 -9.89 19.43 -7.58
CA ASP A 247 -9.03 20.36 -8.33
C ASP A 247 -9.35 20.31 -9.84
N TYR A 248 -9.52 19.11 -10.38
CA TYR A 248 -9.90 18.90 -11.78
C TYR A 248 -11.25 19.56 -12.12
N TYR A 249 -12.32 19.31 -11.35
CA TYR A 249 -13.63 19.90 -11.66
C TYR A 249 -13.66 21.41 -11.44
N ALA A 250 -12.94 21.92 -10.44
CA ALA A 250 -12.83 23.35 -10.16
C ALA A 250 -12.15 24.11 -11.31
N ARG A 251 -11.09 23.53 -11.90
CA ARG A 251 -10.26 24.19 -12.92
C ARG A 251 -10.68 23.88 -14.35
N VAL A 252 -11.03 22.63 -14.63
CA VAL A 252 -11.28 22.10 -15.97
C VAL A 252 -12.75 21.80 -16.19
N GLY A 253 -13.44 21.21 -15.21
CA GLY A 253 -14.83 20.74 -15.36
C GLY A 253 -15.81 21.81 -15.80
N ARG A 254 -15.73 23.03 -15.23
CA ARG A 254 -16.56 24.17 -15.64
C ARG A 254 -16.32 24.58 -17.11
N LEU A 255 -15.05 24.61 -17.53
CA LEU A 255 -14.67 25.02 -18.87
C LEU A 255 -15.11 23.97 -19.92
N LEU A 256 -15.03 22.69 -19.59
CA LEU A 256 -15.55 21.62 -20.46
C LEU A 256 -17.06 21.75 -20.68
N ALA A 257 -17.83 21.94 -19.61
CA ALA A 257 -19.28 22.12 -19.72
C ALA A 257 -19.64 23.36 -20.56
N GLU A 258 -18.87 24.43 -20.44
CA GLU A 258 -19.05 25.62 -21.26
C GLU A 258 -18.70 25.39 -22.74
N GLN A 259 -17.57 24.73 -23.02
CA GLN A 259 -17.16 24.39 -24.38
C GLN A 259 -18.22 23.52 -25.06
N ASP A 260 -18.71 22.48 -24.39
CA ASP A 260 -19.73 21.59 -24.91
C ASP A 260 -21.03 22.34 -25.21
N ALA A 261 -21.45 23.25 -24.33
CA ALA A 261 -22.64 24.08 -24.54
C ALA A 261 -22.52 24.98 -25.78
N LEU A 262 -21.35 25.58 -26.01
CA LEU A 262 -21.09 26.39 -27.20
C LEU A 262 -21.05 25.54 -28.48
N GLN A 263 -20.45 24.35 -28.42
CA GLN A 263 -20.44 23.40 -29.54
C GLN A 263 -21.85 22.91 -29.87
N ALA A 264 -22.68 22.62 -28.86
CA ALA A 264 -24.09 22.28 -29.05
C ALA A 264 -24.87 23.44 -29.69
N ALA A 265 -24.63 24.69 -29.26
CA ALA A 265 -25.26 25.86 -29.86
C ALA A 265 -24.88 26.04 -31.34
N LEU A 266 -23.61 25.82 -31.71
CA LEU A 266 -23.17 25.85 -33.11
C LEU A 266 -23.79 24.73 -33.94
N ALA A 267 -23.83 23.51 -33.41
CA ALA A 267 -24.42 22.36 -34.08
C ALA A 267 -25.94 22.54 -34.29
N ARG A 268 -26.66 23.07 -33.30
CA ARG A 268 -28.08 23.43 -33.42
C ARG A 268 -28.30 24.45 -34.53
N ARG A 269 -27.53 25.54 -34.55
CA ARG A 269 -27.59 26.54 -35.64
C ARG A 269 -27.26 25.94 -37.00
N ALA A 270 -26.39 24.93 -37.08
CA ALA A 270 -26.10 24.24 -38.34
C ALA A 270 -27.30 23.41 -38.81
N ALA A 271 -27.92 22.66 -37.90
CA ALA A 271 -29.14 21.88 -38.17
C ALA A 271 -30.32 22.77 -38.58
N GLU A 272 -30.49 23.94 -37.97
CA GLU A 272 -31.52 24.93 -38.36
C GLU A 272 -31.33 25.46 -39.79
N ARG A 273 -30.08 25.61 -40.25
CA ARG A 273 -29.78 26.03 -41.63
C ARG A 273 -29.95 24.91 -42.65
N GLN A 274 -29.80 23.66 -42.22
CA GLN A 274 -29.89 22.46 -43.08
C GLN A 274 -30.85 21.42 -42.49
N PRO A 275 -32.15 21.74 -42.36
CA PRO A 275 -33.11 20.88 -41.67
C PRO A 275 -33.40 19.57 -42.42
N ALA A 276 -33.10 19.52 -43.72
CA ALA A 276 -33.27 18.35 -44.55
C ALA A 276 -32.14 17.31 -44.39
N ASP A 277 -31.01 17.68 -43.78
CA ASP A 277 -29.88 16.78 -43.59
C ASP A 277 -30.03 15.99 -42.27
N PRO A 278 -30.22 14.65 -42.33
CA PRO A 278 -30.33 13.83 -41.13
C PRO A 278 -29.01 13.71 -40.34
N GLU A 279 -27.84 13.79 -41.00
CA GLU A 279 -26.54 13.68 -40.32
C GLU A 279 -26.27 14.91 -39.46
N VAL A 280 -26.54 16.11 -39.98
CA VAL A 280 -26.36 17.37 -39.24
C VAL A 280 -27.30 17.44 -38.03
N ARG A 281 -28.54 16.95 -38.16
CA ARG A 281 -29.48 16.85 -37.02
C ARG A 281 -29.00 15.87 -35.96
N SER A 282 -28.58 14.67 -36.36
CA SER A 282 -28.07 13.67 -35.43
C SER A 282 -26.81 14.15 -34.70
N ALA A 283 -25.91 14.85 -35.39
CA ALA A 283 -24.74 15.47 -34.80
C ALA A 283 -25.11 16.56 -33.77
N ALA A 284 -26.13 17.38 -34.04
CA ALA A 284 -26.62 18.38 -33.09
C ALA A 284 -27.20 17.73 -31.83
N GLU A 285 -28.04 16.71 -31.97
CA GLU A 285 -28.59 15.94 -30.84
C GLU A 285 -27.51 15.25 -30.01
N ALA A 286 -26.45 14.73 -30.65
CA ALA A 286 -25.31 14.15 -29.94
C ALA A 286 -24.56 15.21 -29.12
N ARG A 287 -24.35 16.41 -29.67
CA ARG A 287 -23.70 17.53 -28.98
C ARG A 287 -24.54 18.08 -27.83
N GLU A 288 -25.85 18.14 -27.99
CA GLU A 288 -26.77 18.53 -26.91
C GLU A 288 -26.72 17.55 -25.75
N ARG A 289 -26.80 16.24 -26.02
CA ARG A 289 -26.67 15.20 -24.99
C ARG A 289 -25.32 15.29 -24.25
N GLN A 290 -24.24 15.54 -24.99
CA GLN A 290 -22.91 15.73 -24.39
C GLN A 290 -22.87 16.96 -23.48
N ALA A 291 -23.41 18.10 -23.92
CA ALA A 291 -23.46 19.33 -23.13
C ALA A 291 -24.33 19.19 -21.87
N GLU A 292 -25.46 18.49 -21.96
CA GLU A 292 -26.29 18.17 -20.80
C GLU A 292 -25.55 17.27 -19.81
N GLN A 293 -24.84 16.25 -20.29
CA GLN A 293 -24.05 15.36 -19.45
C GLN A 293 -22.96 16.13 -18.69
N SER A 294 -22.13 16.91 -19.39
CA SER A 294 -21.03 17.64 -18.76
C SER A 294 -21.53 18.75 -17.82
N ALA A 295 -22.64 19.42 -18.16
CA ALA A 295 -23.29 20.37 -17.26
C ALA A 295 -23.87 19.71 -15.99
N ASN A 296 -24.44 18.52 -16.11
CA ASN A 296 -24.95 17.75 -14.96
C ASN A 296 -23.81 17.27 -14.07
N GLU A 297 -22.73 16.75 -14.65
CA GLU A 297 -21.53 16.32 -13.93
C GLU A 297 -20.89 17.50 -13.17
N SER A 298 -20.64 18.62 -13.85
CA SER A 298 -20.07 19.82 -13.21
C SER A 298 -20.95 20.34 -12.07
N ARG A 299 -22.29 20.40 -12.26
CA ARG A 299 -23.23 20.81 -11.20
C ARG A 299 -23.21 19.87 -10.00
N ARG A 300 -23.22 18.55 -10.24
CA ARG A 300 -23.20 17.53 -9.19
C ARG A 300 -21.94 17.64 -8.35
N PHE A 301 -20.78 17.83 -8.97
CA PHE A 301 -19.51 17.99 -8.26
C PHE A 301 -19.45 19.29 -7.46
N ASN A 302 -19.85 20.41 -8.05
CA ASN A 302 -19.89 21.69 -7.32
C ASN A 302 -20.84 21.64 -6.12
N ALA A 303 -22.00 20.99 -6.25
CA ALA A 303 -22.94 20.81 -5.14
C ALA A 303 -22.38 19.89 -4.04
N ALA A 304 -21.68 18.83 -4.42
CA ALA A 304 -21.06 17.90 -3.47
C ALA A 304 -19.86 18.51 -2.72
N ASP A 305 -19.18 19.50 -3.30
CA ASP A 305 -18.01 20.14 -2.70
C ASP A 305 -18.33 21.39 -1.87
N ALA A 306 -19.49 22.03 -2.10
CA ALA A 306 -19.85 23.31 -1.47
C ALA A 306 -19.78 23.32 0.08
N ASP A 307 -20.13 22.19 0.72
CA ASP A 307 -20.14 22.05 2.18
C ASP A 307 -19.00 21.17 2.72
N ARG A 308 -18.08 20.72 1.86
CA ARG A 308 -17.04 19.76 2.27
C ARG A 308 -15.86 20.51 2.87
N ALA A 309 -15.53 20.19 4.12
CA ALA A 309 -14.37 20.78 4.80
C ALA A 309 -13.06 20.53 4.02
N PRO A 310 -12.11 21.47 4.06
CA PRO A 310 -10.79 21.28 3.46
C PRO A 310 -10.11 20.06 4.09
N VAL A 311 -9.60 19.17 3.24
CA VAL A 311 -8.93 17.95 3.68
C VAL A 311 -7.60 18.32 4.32
N ARG A 312 -7.33 17.78 5.50
CA ARG A 312 -6.06 18.02 6.19
C ARG A 312 -4.95 17.10 5.65
N PRO A 313 -3.70 17.59 5.54
CA PRO A 313 -2.56 16.76 5.20
C PRO A 313 -2.41 15.60 6.20
N ARG A 314 -2.12 14.41 5.68
CA ARG A 314 -1.91 13.22 6.52
C ARG A 314 -0.45 13.06 6.86
N GLY A 315 -0.09 13.49 8.06
CA GLY A 315 1.20 13.14 8.63
C GLY A 315 1.32 11.64 8.87
N ASP A 316 2.55 11.15 8.97
CA ASP A 316 2.82 9.73 9.23
C ASP A 316 2.24 9.24 10.56
N ALA A 317 2.08 10.13 11.55
CA ALA A 317 1.42 9.81 12.80
C ALA A 317 -0.03 9.36 12.58
N VAL A 318 -0.76 10.03 11.69
CA VAL A 318 -2.16 9.70 11.34
C VAL A 318 -2.24 8.37 10.59
N LYS A 319 -1.32 8.14 9.65
CA LYS A 319 -1.24 6.86 8.91
C LYS A 319 -0.97 5.69 9.87
N ARG A 320 -0.02 5.85 10.79
CA ARG A 320 0.28 4.84 11.83
C ARG A 320 -0.90 4.61 12.76
N LEU A 321 -1.59 5.66 13.17
CA LEU A 321 -2.79 5.56 14.02
C LEU A 321 -3.89 4.79 13.31
N PHE A 322 -4.21 5.15 12.08
CA PHE A 322 -5.20 4.45 11.27
C PHE A 322 -4.83 2.98 11.06
N ARG A 323 -3.58 2.67 10.69
CA ARG A 323 -3.10 1.28 10.52
C ARG A 323 -3.33 0.46 11.79
N ARG A 324 -2.98 0.98 12.96
CA ARG A 324 -3.21 0.30 14.25
C ARG A 324 -4.70 0.08 14.53
N ILE A 325 -5.53 1.09 14.27
CA ILE A 325 -6.98 0.96 14.42
C ILE A 325 -7.50 -0.14 13.50
N ALA A 326 -7.15 -0.11 12.21
CA ALA A 326 -7.58 -1.10 11.22
C ALA A 326 -7.20 -2.54 11.63
N GLN A 327 -5.99 -2.74 12.16
CA GLN A 327 -5.56 -4.04 12.69
C GLN A 327 -6.44 -4.56 13.84
N GLN A 328 -6.94 -3.66 14.70
CA GLN A 328 -7.76 -4.03 15.85
C GLN A 328 -9.23 -4.26 15.48
N ILE A 329 -9.78 -3.42 14.62
CA ILE A 329 -11.23 -3.37 14.31
C ILE A 329 -11.61 -4.08 13.03
N HIS A 330 -10.69 -4.82 12.39
CA HIS A 330 -11.02 -5.48 11.14
C HIS A 330 -12.22 -6.45 11.31
N PRO A 331 -13.29 -6.35 10.49
CA PRO A 331 -14.50 -7.16 10.65
C PRO A 331 -14.23 -8.67 10.58
N ASP A 332 -13.24 -9.09 9.81
CA ASP A 332 -12.89 -10.51 9.72
C ASP A 332 -12.34 -11.08 11.02
N ARG A 333 -11.90 -10.24 11.98
CA ARG A 333 -11.51 -10.66 13.32
C ARG A 333 -12.69 -11.11 14.19
N ALA A 334 -13.92 -10.98 13.70
CA ALA A 334 -15.12 -11.25 14.47
C ALA A 334 -15.36 -12.71 14.79
N ASN A 335 -15.88 -12.94 15.99
CA ASN A 335 -16.29 -14.27 16.47
C ASN A 335 -17.71 -14.63 15.98
N ASP A 336 -18.57 -13.64 15.79
CA ASP A 336 -19.95 -13.80 15.33
C ASP A 336 -20.40 -12.64 14.42
N GLU A 337 -21.59 -12.74 13.83
CA GLU A 337 -22.09 -11.75 12.87
C GLU A 337 -22.43 -10.40 13.53
N SER A 338 -22.79 -10.38 14.82
CA SER A 338 -23.09 -9.13 15.53
C SER A 338 -21.80 -8.33 15.80
N ASP A 339 -20.75 -9.02 16.21
CA ASP A 339 -19.40 -8.51 16.39
C ASP A 339 -18.79 -8.08 15.04
N ARG A 340 -19.13 -8.78 13.95
CA ARG A 340 -18.76 -8.41 12.58
C ARG A 340 -19.43 -7.12 12.12
N ALA A 341 -20.74 -6.99 12.34
CA ALA A 341 -21.49 -5.78 12.00
C ALA A 341 -20.96 -4.57 12.77
N TRP A 342 -20.69 -4.74 14.07
CA TRP A 342 -20.09 -3.69 14.90
C TRP A 342 -18.71 -3.25 14.39
N ARG A 343 -17.80 -4.19 14.11
CA ARG A 343 -16.48 -3.88 13.53
C ARG A 343 -16.55 -3.26 12.15
N THR A 344 -17.49 -3.70 11.31
CA THR A 344 -17.74 -3.09 10.00
C THR A 344 -18.10 -1.62 10.14
N GLN A 345 -18.96 -1.28 11.10
CA GLN A 345 -19.33 0.11 11.36
C GLN A 345 -18.14 0.94 11.82
N LEU A 346 -17.30 0.40 12.73
CA LEU A 346 -16.08 1.09 13.16
C LEU A 346 -15.09 1.29 12.02
N MET A 347 -14.95 0.30 11.12
CA MET A 347 -14.05 0.41 9.96
C MET A 347 -14.53 1.51 9.01
N ILE A 348 -15.84 1.60 8.75
CA ILE A 348 -16.43 2.68 7.95
C ILE A 348 -16.13 4.05 8.60
N GLU A 349 -16.29 4.17 9.91
CA GLU A 349 -15.98 5.39 10.67
C GLU A 349 -14.49 5.74 10.59
N ALA A 350 -13.60 4.76 10.78
CA ALA A 350 -12.15 4.95 10.68
C ALA A 350 -11.73 5.40 9.28
N ASN A 351 -12.25 4.74 8.23
CA ASN A 351 -11.99 5.09 6.84
C ASN A 351 -12.46 6.51 6.52
N HIS A 352 -13.66 6.88 6.98
CA HIS A 352 -14.18 8.23 6.81
C HIS A 352 -13.30 9.28 7.50
N ALA A 353 -12.97 9.08 8.78
CA ALA A 353 -12.11 9.98 9.55
C ALA A 353 -10.73 10.13 8.91
N TYR A 354 -10.11 9.02 8.51
CA TYR A 354 -8.84 9.03 7.80
C TYR A 354 -8.94 9.80 6.47
N ARG A 355 -9.99 9.55 5.67
CA ARG A 355 -10.19 10.23 4.38
C ARG A 355 -10.39 11.74 4.48
N LEU A 356 -10.90 12.24 5.60
CA LEU A 356 -11.01 13.68 5.86
C LEU A 356 -9.76 14.28 6.53
N GLY A 357 -8.82 13.45 6.98
CA GLY A 357 -7.72 13.90 7.83
C GLY A 357 -8.20 14.33 9.23
N ASP A 358 -9.32 13.77 9.69
CA ASP A 358 -9.87 14.01 11.02
C ASP A 358 -9.13 13.15 12.07
N GLU A 359 -7.94 13.63 12.42
CA GLU A 359 -7.10 13.00 13.43
C GLU A 359 -7.80 12.89 14.80
N GLN A 360 -8.65 13.85 15.15
CA GLN A 360 -9.35 13.85 16.44
C GLN A 360 -10.34 12.69 16.53
N SER A 361 -11.10 12.43 15.46
CA SER A 361 -12.01 11.29 15.41
C SER A 361 -11.26 9.95 15.46
N LEU A 362 -10.09 9.85 14.80
CA LEU A 362 -9.24 8.65 14.91
C LEU A 362 -8.73 8.43 16.35
N HIS A 363 -8.30 9.48 17.06
CA HIS A 363 -7.91 9.36 18.47
C HIS A 363 -9.08 8.97 19.38
N ARG A 364 -10.28 9.52 19.15
CA ARG A 364 -11.49 9.13 19.88
C ARG A 364 -11.83 7.66 19.66
N LEU A 365 -11.72 7.20 18.42
CA LEU A 365 -11.95 5.80 18.06
C LEU A 365 -10.93 4.88 18.75
N ALA A 366 -9.64 5.25 18.73
CA ALA A 366 -8.60 4.51 19.45
C ALA A 366 -8.85 4.47 20.97
N ALA A 367 -9.21 5.60 21.59
CA ALA A 367 -9.53 5.64 23.02
C ALA A 367 -10.74 4.77 23.38
N LYS A 368 -11.78 4.74 22.53
CA LYS A 368 -12.94 3.86 22.70
C LYS A 368 -12.57 2.38 22.65
N LEU A 369 -11.63 2.01 21.80
CA LEU A 369 -11.11 0.64 21.72
C LEU A 369 -10.34 0.25 22.98
N GLU A 370 -9.46 1.12 23.47
CA GLU A 370 -8.72 0.84 24.70
C GLU A 370 -9.66 0.72 25.91
N ALA A 371 -10.63 1.63 26.06
CA ALA A 371 -11.64 1.55 27.12
C ALA A 371 -12.47 0.25 27.05
N SER A 372 -12.82 -0.19 25.84
CA SER A 372 -13.55 -1.46 25.65
C SER A 372 -12.72 -2.66 26.10
N ARG A 373 -11.40 -2.64 25.89
CA ARG A 373 -10.47 -3.68 26.34
C ARG A 373 -10.36 -3.72 27.87
N GLU A 374 -10.33 -2.56 28.52
CA GLU A 374 -10.26 -2.46 29.98
C GLU A 374 -11.54 -2.96 30.67
N THR A 375 -12.71 -2.71 30.07
CA THR A 375 -14.01 -3.16 30.61
C THR A 375 -14.30 -4.66 30.42
N THR A 376 -13.58 -5.34 29.53
CA THR A 376 -13.66 -6.80 29.35
C THR A 376 -12.28 -7.43 29.53
N PRO A 377 -11.76 -7.51 30.78
CA PRO A 377 -10.49 -8.16 31.09
C PRO A 377 -10.64 -9.68 30.89
N GLY A 378 -10.54 -10.10 29.64
CA GLY A 378 -10.78 -11.48 29.18
C GLY A 378 -10.96 -11.59 27.67
N ALA A 379 -11.42 -10.53 26.99
CA ALA A 379 -11.53 -10.50 25.52
C ALA A 379 -10.18 -10.32 24.80
N ALA A 380 -9.12 -9.98 25.54
CA ALA A 380 -7.79 -9.73 25.00
C ALA A 380 -6.90 -10.98 24.85
N ALA A 381 -7.30 -12.18 25.29
CA ALA A 381 -6.38 -13.33 25.26
C ALA A 381 -7.01 -14.73 25.29
N THR A 382 -8.24 -14.94 24.81
CA THR A 382 -8.71 -16.29 24.47
C THR A 382 -9.45 -16.25 23.14
N PRO A 383 -8.95 -16.89 22.07
CA PRO A 383 -9.80 -17.21 20.94
C PRO A 383 -10.91 -18.10 21.49
N SER A 384 -12.16 -17.62 21.49
CA SER A 384 -13.29 -18.53 21.61
C SER A 384 -13.13 -19.56 20.50
N LEU A 385 -12.82 -20.79 20.90
CA LEU A 385 -12.63 -22.00 20.07
C LEU A 385 -13.89 -22.37 19.26
N SER A 386 -14.87 -21.49 19.12
CA SER A 386 -16.17 -21.77 18.52
C SER A 386 -16.19 -21.60 17.00
N THR A 387 -15.17 -20.97 16.39
CA THR A 387 -15.03 -20.89 14.92
C THR A 387 -13.70 -21.50 14.50
N ALA A 388 -13.73 -22.46 13.57
CA ALA A 388 -12.52 -23.12 13.07
C ALA A 388 -11.54 -22.07 12.49
N PRO A 389 -10.25 -22.04 12.92
CA PRO A 389 -9.27 -21.04 12.48
C PRO A 389 -9.11 -20.96 10.95
N GLN A 390 -9.40 -22.07 10.26
CA GLN A 390 -9.45 -22.17 8.80
C GLN A 390 -10.47 -21.22 8.17
N LEU A 391 -11.72 -21.22 8.66
CA LEU A 391 -12.80 -20.35 8.14
C LEU A 391 -12.43 -18.88 8.28
N HIS A 392 -11.72 -18.54 9.36
CA HIS A 392 -11.26 -17.17 9.60
C HIS A 392 -10.17 -16.75 8.61
N VAL A 393 -9.21 -17.63 8.35
CA VAL A 393 -8.18 -17.44 7.34
C VAL A 393 -8.81 -17.29 5.96
N GLU A 394 -9.80 -18.11 5.59
CA GLU A 394 -10.55 -17.98 4.33
C GLU A 394 -11.25 -16.63 4.18
N ARG A 395 -11.87 -16.11 5.26
CA ARG A 395 -12.48 -14.78 5.25
C ARG A 395 -11.44 -13.67 5.00
N LEU A 396 -10.32 -13.70 5.71
CA LEU A 396 -9.22 -12.75 5.52
C LEU A 396 -8.68 -12.80 4.08
N ARG A 397 -8.52 -14.01 3.53
CA ARG A 397 -8.09 -14.21 2.14
C ARG A 397 -9.08 -13.59 1.15
N ALA A 398 -10.39 -13.79 1.35
CA ALA A 398 -11.43 -13.20 0.51
C ALA A 398 -11.47 -11.66 0.60
N ARG A 399 -11.27 -11.09 1.80
CA ARG A 399 -11.21 -9.64 1.97
C ARG A 399 -9.98 -9.06 1.28
N LEU A 400 -8.83 -9.69 1.43
CA LEU A 400 -7.61 -9.25 0.76
C LEU A 400 -7.80 -9.17 -0.76
N ALA A 401 -8.35 -10.24 -1.36
CA ALA A 401 -8.68 -10.26 -2.78
C ALA A 401 -9.66 -9.14 -3.18
N THR A 402 -10.62 -8.80 -2.31
CA THR A 402 -11.56 -7.69 -2.53
C THR A 402 -10.82 -6.34 -2.56
N ILE A 403 -9.95 -6.07 -1.58
CA ILE A 403 -9.18 -4.81 -1.52
C ILE A 403 -8.22 -4.72 -2.71
N GLU A 404 -7.57 -5.82 -3.08
CA GLU A 404 -6.73 -5.90 -4.27
C GLU A 404 -7.53 -5.55 -5.53
N ALA A 405 -8.72 -6.11 -5.72
CA ALA A 405 -9.58 -5.79 -6.85
C ALA A 405 -10.03 -4.32 -6.87
N GLU A 406 -10.36 -3.76 -5.69
CA GLU A 406 -10.71 -2.34 -5.55
C GLU A 406 -9.55 -1.42 -5.95
N LEU A 407 -8.33 -1.69 -5.46
CA LEU A 407 -7.12 -0.97 -5.86
C LEU A 407 -6.85 -1.09 -7.36
N HIS A 408 -6.98 -2.29 -7.93
CA HIS A 408 -6.81 -2.49 -9.38
C HIS A 408 -7.81 -1.68 -10.20
N ARG A 409 -9.08 -1.67 -9.79
CA ARG A 409 -10.12 -0.87 -10.44
C ARG A 409 -9.81 0.62 -10.36
N LEU A 410 -9.34 1.11 -9.21
CA LEU A 410 -8.93 2.52 -9.07
C LEU A 410 -7.76 2.84 -9.98
N PHE A 411 -6.72 1.99 -9.99
CA PHE A 411 -5.52 2.19 -10.83
C PHE A 411 -5.79 2.09 -12.33
N GLY A 412 -6.78 1.32 -12.75
CA GLY A 412 -7.21 1.21 -14.14
C GLY A 412 -8.21 2.30 -14.59
N SER A 413 -8.56 3.25 -13.72
CA SER A 413 -9.51 4.31 -14.06
C SER A 413 -8.83 5.44 -14.85
N ARG A 414 -9.53 6.01 -15.83
CA ARG A 414 -9.04 7.19 -16.60
C ARG A 414 -8.70 8.38 -15.71
N LEU A 415 -9.43 8.54 -14.60
CA LEU A 415 -9.17 9.59 -13.63
C LEU A 415 -7.83 9.39 -12.92
N TYR A 416 -7.49 8.14 -12.59
CA TYR A 416 -6.19 7.80 -12.03
C TYR A 416 -5.07 7.97 -13.07
N GLU A 417 -5.30 7.64 -14.34
CA GLU A 417 -4.33 7.92 -15.41
C GLU A 417 -4.01 9.42 -15.51
N LEU A 418 -5.04 10.28 -15.51
CA LEU A 418 -4.86 11.73 -15.54
C LEU A 418 -4.17 12.25 -14.26
N PHE A 419 -4.50 11.69 -13.11
CA PHE A 419 -3.86 11.99 -11.84
C PHE A 419 -2.35 11.69 -11.88
N VAL A 420 -1.96 10.52 -12.38
CA VAL A 420 -0.56 10.12 -12.56
C VAL A 420 0.14 11.04 -13.57
N ALA A 421 -0.50 11.37 -14.69
CA ALA A 421 0.04 12.29 -15.69
C ALA A 421 0.28 13.71 -15.11
N THR A 422 -0.65 14.20 -14.28
CA THR A 422 -0.53 15.51 -13.62
C THR A 422 0.64 15.53 -12.64
N ARG A 423 0.81 14.46 -11.85
CA ARG A 423 1.98 14.31 -10.95
C ARG A 423 3.30 14.27 -11.71
N HIS A 424 3.34 13.49 -12.80
CA HIS A 424 4.52 13.43 -13.65
C HIS A 424 4.88 14.81 -14.25
N ALA A 425 3.90 15.56 -14.74
CA ALA A 425 4.10 16.94 -15.19
C ALA A 425 4.63 17.83 -14.07
N ARG A 426 4.07 17.72 -12.85
CA ARG A 426 4.52 18.49 -11.68
C ARG A 426 5.98 18.23 -11.32
N ARG A 427 6.47 17.00 -11.43
CA ARG A 427 7.90 16.67 -11.25
C ARG A 427 8.82 17.37 -12.25
N GLN A 428 8.29 17.70 -13.43
CA GLN A 428 8.99 18.44 -14.47
C GLN A 428 8.78 19.96 -14.35
N GLY A 429 8.15 20.44 -13.27
CA GLY A 429 7.84 21.85 -13.05
C GLY A 429 6.66 22.38 -13.87
N ARG A 430 5.83 21.48 -14.42
CA ARG A 430 4.65 21.81 -15.24
C ARG A 430 3.35 21.60 -14.48
N ASP A 431 2.34 22.38 -14.81
CA ASP A 431 0.98 22.24 -14.25
C ASP A 431 0.01 21.82 -15.37
N LEU A 432 -0.21 20.51 -15.50
CA LEU A 432 -1.02 19.94 -16.57
C LEU A 432 -2.48 20.43 -16.54
N LEU A 433 -3.08 20.59 -15.35
CA LEU A 433 -4.45 21.07 -15.23
C LEU A 433 -4.58 22.55 -15.64
N ALA A 434 -3.54 23.37 -15.38
CA ALA A 434 -3.49 24.76 -15.87
C ALA A 434 -3.38 24.80 -17.39
N GLU A 435 -2.50 23.97 -17.96
CA GLU A 435 -2.32 23.86 -19.41
C GLU A 435 -3.64 23.45 -20.09
N MET A 436 -4.35 22.45 -19.54
CA MET A 436 -5.67 22.03 -20.02
C MET A 436 -6.70 23.15 -19.94
N ALA A 437 -6.78 23.86 -18.81
CA ALA A 437 -7.69 24.99 -18.65
C ALA A 437 -7.42 26.10 -19.69
N GLN A 438 -6.15 26.45 -19.92
CA GLN A 438 -5.76 27.46 -20.90
C GLN A 438 -6.11 27.05 -22.34
N GLN A 439 -5.97 25.77 -22.68
CA GLN A 439 -6.38 25.23 -23.98
C GLN A 439 -7.90 25.33 -24.17
N LEU A 440 -8.68 25.00 -23.13
CA LEU A 440 -10.14 25.12 -23.15
C LEU A 440 -10.59 26.58 -23.28
N ASP A 441 -10.00 27.51 -22.52
CA ASP A 441 -10.29 28.95 -22.63
C ASP A 441 -10.04 29.49 -24.05
N SER A 442 -8.95 29.04 -24.67
CA SER A 442 -8.61 29.40 -26.05
C SER A 442 -9.66 28.87 -27.04
N SER A 443 -10.10 27.62 -26.85
CA SER A 443 -11.15 27.02 -27.67
C SER A 443 -12.52 27.69 -27.47
N ILE A 444 -12.92 27.95 -26.23
CA ILE A 444 -14.15 28.69 -25.87
C ILE A 444 -14.15 30.06 -26.54
N SER A 445 -13.03 30.79 -26.48
CA SER A 445 -12.87 32.09 -27.14
C SER A 445 -12.99 32.01 -28.66
N GLY A 446 -12.49 30.92 -29.26
CA GLY A 446 -12.69 30.61 -30.69
C GLY A 446 -14.17 30.38 -31.03
N LEU A 447 -14.84 29.50 -30.28
CA LEU A 447 -16.26 29.16 -30.48
C LEU A 447 -17.16 30.39 -30.30
N ARG A 448 -16.91 31.22 -29.28
CA ARG A 448 -17.64 32.48 -29.06
C ARG A 448 -17.49 33.44 -30.24
N ARG A 449 -16.29 33.56 -30.83
CA ARG A 449 -16.08 34.38 -32.03
C ARG A 449 -16.81 33.83 -33.25
N GLU A 450 -16.84 32.51 -33.44
CA GLU A 450 -17.61 31.90 -34.54
C GLU A 450 -19.12 32.12 -34.38
N ILE A 451 -19.63 32.04 -33.15
CA ILE A 451 -21.02 32.32 -32.81
C ILE A 451 -21.38 33.80 -33.04
N ALA A 452 -20.44 34.73 -32.82
CA ALA A 452 -20.65 36.17 -32.99
C ALA A 452 -20.42 36.66 -34.43
N GLY A 453 -19.55 36.00 -35.19
CA GLY A 453 -19.23 36.33 -36.59
C GLY A 453 -20.21 35.76 -37.63
N ARG A 454 -21.22 35.00 -37.19
CA ARG A 454 -22.32 34.46 -37.99
C ARG A 454 -23.64 34.91 -37.40
#